data_AF-A0A163B476-F1
#
_entry.id   AF-A0A163B476-F1
#
_cell.length_a   1.000
_cell.length_b   1.000
_cell.length_c   1.000
_cell.angle_alpha   90.00
_cell.angle_beta   90.00
_cell.angle_gamma   90.00
#
_symmetry.space_group_name_H-M   'P 1'
#
loop_
_entity.id
_entity.type
_entity.pdbx_description
1 polymer ?
#
loop_
_entity_poly.entity_id
_entity_poly.type
_entity_poly.pdbx_seq_one_letter_code
_entity_poly.pdbx_strand_id
1 'polypeptide(L)'
;MATEQSDINALAQTLSASYTALMQYKTLGQDEARRLEYRTNHSLQILNHLSQLSKHSQHLPLPWFTPSFISICFSLRDQFISQSSVPEWGGLESIYSLWSVWVRRLSGAPSAIPAAESDLVRVLESMHSLLTSQNKPPPTVQKEAWIGLVGLAGRAPSVYNDVRILDDMSDVIEHQNADTDMAESIEAGVAHALAETTALNAFEIGSCERLVEVYIQLVSRIPDHRLRPVINVFEHSVDKRSKETPVTKAVADLGNLIALTKTVVEPREEPLKVKMTRVAVLVGVVRMLQFNQGAKTSKVADFQKQVEILFVNAFDNVVTETVSKEEVYSFDKHQDVIALFAGQCLPTLS
;
A
#
# COMPACT_ATOMS: atom_id res chain seq x y z
N MET A 1 -8.98 -38.14 -5.60
CA MET A 1 -7.93 -38.43 -4.59
C MET A 1 -6.59 -38.85 -5.20
N ALA A 2 -6.48 -39.90 -6.05
CA ALA A 2 -5.18 -40.27 -6.66
C ALA A 2 -4.67 -39.29 -7.75
N THR A 3 -5.59 -38.65 -8.48
CA THR A 3 -5.29 -37.68 -9.55
C THR A 3 -4.81 -36.33 -8.99
N GLU A 4 -5.49 -35.78 -7.99
CA GLU A 4 -5.11 -34.50 -7.35
C GLU A 4 -3.71 -34.56 -6.70
N GLN A 5 -3.33 -35.70 -6.12
CA GLN A 5 -2.00 -35.88 -5.53
C GLN A 5 -0.89 -35.95 -6.60
N SER A 6 -1.20 -36.52 -7.77
CA SER A 6 -0.28 -36.58 -8.92
C SER A 6 -0.01 -35.16 -9.46
N ASP A 7 -1.04 -34.32 -9.50
CA ASP A 7 -0.94 -32.96 -10.02
C ASP A 7 -0.12 -32.04 -9.09
N ILE A 8 -0.25 -32.20 -7.76
CA ILE A 8 0.55 -31.45 -6.77
C ILE A 8 2.03 -31.86 -6.84
N ASN A 9 2.32 -33.15 -6.95
CA ASN A 9 3.70 -33.64 -7.06
C ASN A 9 4.37 -33.16 -8.36
N ALA A 10 3.65 -33.18 -9.48
CA ALA A 10 4.14 -32.67 -10.76
C ALA A 10 4.41 -31.15 -10.71
N LEU A 11 3.54 -30.39 -10.05
CA LEU A 11 3.75 -28.96 -9.83
C LEU A 11 5.00 -28.71 -8.97
N ALA A 12 5.15 -29.41 -7.85
CA ALA A 12 6.32 -29.27 -6.98
C ALA A 12 7.63 -29.59 -7.71
N GLN A 13 7.65 -30.63 -8.54
CA GLN A 13 8.80 -30.96 -9.40
C GLN A 13 9.10 -29.85 -10.40
N THR A 14 8.07 -29.30 -11.05
CA THR A 14 8.22 -28.21 -12.03
C THR A 14 8.78 -26.95 -11.36
N LEU A 15 8.28 -26.57 -10.19
CA LEU A 15 8.77 -25.41 -9.44
C LEU A 15 10.22 -25.61 -8.96
N SER A 16 10.55 -26.82 -8.48
CA SER A 16 11.90 -27.16 -8.05
C SER A 16 12.90 -27.12 -9.21
N ALA A 17 12.49 -27.62 -10.39
CA ALA A 17 13.29 -27.54 -11.61
C ALA A 17 13.54 -26.08 -12.03
N SER A 18 12.50 -25.25 -12.02
CA SER A 18 12.60 -23.82 -12.36
C SER A 18 13.46 -23.04 -11.36
N TYR A 19 13.35 -23.32 -10.06
CA TYR A 19 14.24 -22.76 -9.06
C TYR A 19 15.69 -23.16 -9.31
N THR A 20 15.96 -24.46 -9.52
CA THR A 20 17.31 -24.98 -9.75
C THR A 20 17.93 -24.39 -11.02
N ALA A 21 17.16 -24.28 -12.10
CA ALA A 21 17.61 -23.69 -13.36
C ALA A 21 18.03 -22.22 -13.18
N LEU A 22 17.25 -21.43 -12.44
CA LEU A 22 17.62 -20.04 -12.13
C LEU A 22 18.87 -19.96 -11.25
N MET A 23 19.03 -20.87 -10.28
CA MET A 23 20.23 -20.93 -9.42
C MET A 23 21.52 -21.19 -10.22
N GLN A 24 21.42 -21.87 -11.37
CA GLN A 24 22.53 -22.13 -12.28
C GLN A 24 22.81 -20.97 -13.26
N TYR A 25 22.03 -19.90 -13.22
CA TYR A 25 22.16 -18.77 -14.14
C TYR A 25 23.57 -18.14 -14.11
N LYS A 26 24.18 -17.99 -12.92
CA LYS A 26 25.52 -17.40 -12.76
C LYS A 26 26.66 -18.31 -13.22
N THR A 27 26.46 -19.63 -13.29
CA THR A 27 27.51 -20.59 -13.68
C THR A 27 27.77 -20.65 -15.18
N LEU A 28 26.95 -19.99 -16.01
CA LEU A 28 27.02 -20.09 -17.48
C LEU A 28 27.71 -18.89 -18.16
N GLY A 29 28.25 -17.93 -17.39
CA GLY A 29 28.86 -16.72 -17.91
C GLY A 29 30.38 -16.81 -18.08
N GLN A 30 30.88 -17.50 -19.12
CA GLN A 30 32.28 -17.28 -19.58
C GLN A 30 32.63 -17.66 -21.04
N ASP A 31 31.68 -18.07 -21.89
CA ASP A 31 31.99 -18.35 -23.31
C ASP A 31 31.43 -17.27 -24.25
N GLU A 32 32.34 -16.41 -24.75
CA GLU A 32 31.97 -15.19 -25.46
C GLU A 32 31.66 -15.37 -26.97
N ALA A 33 31.75 -16.57 -27.53
CA ALA A 33 31.71 -16.75 -29.00
C ALA A 33 30.43 -17.38 -29.58
N ARG A 34 29.48 -17.89 -28.77
CA ARG A 34 28.22 -18.53 -29.26
C ARG A 34 26.96 -17.63 -29.13
N ARG A 35 27.16 -16.32 -29.04
CA ARG A 35 26.32 -15.41 -28.26
C ARG A 35 25.02 -14.87 -28.86
N LEU A 36 24.60 -15.16 -30.09
CA LEU A 36 23.35 -14.55 -30.59
C LEU A 36 22.13 -15.49 -30.51
N GLU A 37 22.17 -16.67 -31.13
CA GLU A 37 21.08 -17.66 -31.02
C GLU A 37 20.95 -18.26 -29.61
N TYR A 38 22.07 -18.46 -28.92
CA TYR A 38 22.05 -18.98 -27.55
C TYR A 38 21.45 -17.97 -26.58
N ARG A 39 21.66 -16.65 -26.79
CA ARG A 39 21.08 -15.62 -25.92
C ARG A 39 19.57 -15.56 -26.05
N THR A 40 19.00 -15.61 -27.26
CA THR A 40 17.55 -15.50 -27.44
C THR A 40 16.79 -16.68 -26.81
N ASN A 41 17.28 -17.91 -27.05
CA ASN A 41 16.66 -19.11 -26.48
C ASN A 41 16.86 -19.22 -24.96
N HIS A 42 18.02 -18.81 -24.45
CA HIS A 42 18.32 -18.82 -23.02
C HIS A 42 17.54 -17.74 -22.25
N SER A 43 17.38 -16.54 -22.83
CA SER A 43 16.52 -15.49 -22.26
C SER A 43 15.07 -15.96 -22.19
N LEU A 44 14.54 -16.61 -23.23
CA LEU A 44 13.18 -17.16 -23.21
C LEU A 44 13.01 -18.24 -22.11
N GLN A 45 14.01 -19.10 -21.93
CA GLN A 45 13.99 -20.11 -20.86
C GLN A 45 14.00 -19.48 -19.47
N ILE A 46 14.81 -18.45 -19.23
CA ILE A 46 14.82 -17.70 -17.96
C ILE A 46 13.48 -17.05 -17.70
N LEU A 47 12.91 -16.39 -18.71
CA LEU A 47 11.58 -15.77 -18.60
C LEU A 47 10.52 -16.81 -18.28
N ASN A 48 10.57 -18.00 -18.89
CA ASN A 48 9.65 -19.10 -18.59
C ASN A 48 9.81 -19.61 -17.14
N HIS A 49 11.04 -19.81 -16.67
CA HIS A 49 11.28 -20.25 -15.29
C HIS A 49 10.83 -19.21 -14.26
N LEU A 50 11.14 -17.93 -14.49
CA LEU A 50 10.65 -16.82 -13.67
C LEU A 50 9.12 -16.73 -13.67
N SER A 51 8.50 -16.82 -14.84
CA SER A 51 7.05 -16.78 -15.00
C SER A 51 6.37 -17.93 -14.25
N GLN A 52 6.92 -19.14 -14.33
CA GLN A 52 6.40 -20.30 -13.59
C GLN A 52 6.50 -20.11 -12.07
N LEU A 53 7.64 -19.66 -11.55
CA LEU A 53 7.79 -19.38 -10.13
C LEU A 53 6.86 -18.25 -9.67
N SER A 54 6.76 -17.17 -10.45
CA SER A 54 5.88 -16.03 -10.17
C SER A 54 4.40 -16.44 -10.13
N LYS A 55 3.94 -17.21 -11.13
CA LYS A 55 2.56 -17.71 -11.22
C LYS A 55 2.14 -18.53 -10.00
N HIS A 56 3.09 -19.26 -9.41
CA HIS A 56 2.87 -20.09 -8.23
C HIS A 56 3.55 -19.53 -6.98
N SER A 57 3.85 -18.23 -6.97
CA SER A 57 4.61 -17.55 -5.91
C SER A 57 4.01 -17.75 -4.53
N GLN A 58 2.68 -17.76 -4.43
CA GLN A 58 1.95 -18.03 -3.19
C GLN A 58 2.22 -19.41 -2.58
N HIS A 59 2.75 -20.37 -3.33
CA HIS A 59 3.11 -21.70 -2.84
C HIS A 59 4.60 -21.86 -2.52
N LEU A 60 5.44 -20.88 -2.88
CA LEU A 60 6.89 -20.97 -2.67
C LEU A 60 7.22 -20.80 -1.18
N PRO A 61 7.92 -21.75 -0.54
CA PRO A 61 8.22 -21.67 0.88
C PRO A 61 9.27 -20.59 1.15
N LEU A 62 9.18 -19.91 2.31
CA LEU A 62 10.10 -18.82 2.67
C LEU A 62 11.59 -19.20 2.55
N PRO A 63 12.04 -20.43 2.90
CA PRO A 63 13.44 -20.85 2.73
C PRO A 63 13.97 -20.87 1.27
N TRP A 64 13.10 -20.78 0.26
CA TRP A 64 13.56 -20.68 -1.14
C TRP A 64 14.11 -19.30 -1.49
N PHE A 65 13.75 -18.26 -0.72
CA PHE A 65 14.28 -16.91 -0.91
C PHE A 65 15.66 -16.76 -0.24
N THR A 66 16.61 -17.55 -0.71
CA THR A 66 18.00 -17.52 -0.23
C THR A 66 18.71 -16.25 -0.71
N PRO A 67 19.78 -15.79 -0.03
CA PRO A 67 20.56 -14.63 -0.50
C PRO A 67 21.06 -14.77 -1.94
N SER A 68 21.45 -15.99 -2.33
CA SER A 68 21.85 -16.31 -3.70
C SER A 68 20.72 -16.15 -4.71
N PHE A 69 19.51 -16.61 -4.38
CA PHE A 69 18.33 -16.43 -5.23
C PHE A 69 17.98 -14.95 -5.40
N ILE A 70 17.98 -14.19 -4.29
CA ILE A 70 17.74 -12.74 -4.32
C ILE A 70 18.81 -12.04 -5.18
N SER A 71 20.09 -12.41 -5.04
CA SER A 71 21.19 -11.89 -5.85
C SER A 71 21.02 -12.18 -7.36
N ILE A 72 20.49 -13.35 -7.71
CA ILE A 72 20.15 -13.70 -9.10
C ILE A 72 19.01 -12.82 -9.62
N CYS A 73 17.93 -12.65 -8.85
CA CYS A 73 16.84 -11.75 -9.19
C CYS A 73 17.33 -10.32 -9.44
N PHE A 74 18.25 -9.81 -8.62
CA PHE A 74 18.88 -8.50 -8.87
C PHE A 74 19.66 -8.47 -10.18
N SER A 75 20.50 -9.48 -10.43
CA SER A 75 21.30 -9.57 -11.65
C SER A 75 20.42 -9.59 -12.92
N LEU A 76 19.31 -10.35 -12.86
CA LEU A 76 18.33 -10.44 -13.95
C LEU A 76 17.54 -9.14 -14.11
N ARG A 77 17.13 -8.48 -13.02
CA ARG A 77 16.48 -7.16 -13.06
C ARG A 77 17.38 -6.15 -13.78
N ASP A 78 18.63 -6.02 -13.34
CA ASP A 78 19.58 -5.07 -13.93
C ASP A 78 19.79 -5.34 -15.42
N GLN A 79 19.81 -6.61 -15.80
CA GLN A 79 19.88 -7.03 -17.20
C GLN A 79 18.65 -6.63 -18.01
N PHE A 80 17.44 -6.90 -17.51
CA PHE A 80 16.19 -6.56 -18.18
C PHE A 80 15.95 -5.06 -18.32
N ILE A 81 16.59 -4.25 -17.46
CA ILE A 81 16.60 -2.79 -17.55
C ILE A 81 17.68 -2.29 -18.53
N SER A 82 18.88 -2.91 -18.54
CA SER A 82 20.06 -2.38 -19.25
C SER A 82 20.25 -2.86 -20.69
N GLN A 83 19.75 -4.05 -21.05
CA GLN A 83 20.08 -4.68 -22.34
C GLN A 83 19.20 -4.28 -23.52
N SER A 84 18.08 -3.60 -23.28
CA SER A 84 17.07 -3.34 -24.30
C SER A 84 16.65 -1.87 -24.31
N SER A 85 16.40 -1.32 -25.50
CA SER A 85 15.77 0.00 -25.66
C SER A 85 14.34 0.03 -25.09
N VAL A 86 13.73 -1.13 -24.91
CA VAL A 86 12.45 -1.36 -24.23
C VAL A 86 12.67 -2.40 -23.14
N PRO A 87 12.41 -2.11 -21.85
CA PRO A 87 12.60 -3.08 -20.77
C PRO A 87 11.82 -4.38 -20.99
N GLU A 88 12.39 -5.52 -20.58
CA GLU A 88 11.70 -6.82 -20.62
C GLU A 88 10.67 -6.93 -19.47
N TRP A 89 9.53 -6.25 -19.64
CA TRP A 89 8.53 -6.09 -18.59
C TRP A 89 7.99 -7.39 -18.02
N GLY A 90 7.84 -8.46 -18.82
CA GLY A 90 7.38 -9.77 -18.30
C GLY A 90 8.37 -10.42 -17.33
N GLY A 91 9.67 -10.23 -17.56
CA GLY A 91 10.72 -10.66 -16.63
C GLY A 91 10.71 -9.83 -15.34
N LEU A 92 10.58 -8.51 -15.47
CA LEU A 92 10.47 -7.60 -14.33
C LEU A 92 9.22 -7.87 -13.49
N GLU A 93 8.06 -8.06 -14.10
CA GLU A 93 6.80 -8.42 -13.42
C GLU A 93 6.98 -9.68 -12.57
N SER A 94 7.62 -10.71 -13.14
CA SER A 94 7.88 -11.95 -12.42
C SER A 94 8.79 -11.76 -11.21
N ILE A 95 9.84 -10.94 -11.36
CA ILE A 95 10.77 -10.62 -10.27
C ILE A 95 10.07 -9.83 -9.16
N TYR A 96 9.34 -8.77 -9.50
CA TYR A 96 8.64 -7.94 -8.51
C TYR A 96 7.51 -8.72 -7.81
N SER A 97 6.81 -9.63 -8.50
CA SER A 97 5.83 -10.52 -7.87
C SER A 97 6.49 -11.47 -6.86
N LEU A 98 7.63 -12.07 -7.21
CA LEU A 98 8.39 -12.93 -6.31
C LEU A 98 8.88 -12.17 -5.07
N TRP A 99 9.42 -10.96 -5.26
CA TRP A 99 9.84 -10.10 -4.16
C TRP A 99 8.65 -9.64 -3.29
N SER A 100 7.54 -9.23 -3.90
CA SER A 100 6.30 -8.87 -3.21
C SER A 100 5.83 -10.00 -2.29
N VAL A 101 5.78 -11.24 -2.79
CA VAL A 101 5.42 -12.39 -1.98
C VAL A 101 6.43 -12.68 -0.88
N TRP A 102 7.74 -12.57 -1.15
CA TRP A 102 8.78 -12.73 -0.15
C TRP A 102 8.60 -11.74 1.01
N VAL A 103 8.43 -10.46 0.69
CA VAL A 103 8.24 -9.38 1.67
C VAL A 103 7.01 -9.64 2.54
N ARG A 104 5.86 -9.98 1.94
CA ARG A 104 4.64 -10.31 2.71
C ARG A 104 4.81 -11.55 3.59
N ARG A 105 5.56 -12.55 3.14
CA ARG A 105 5.84 -13.74 3.96
C ARG A 105 6.74 -13.42 5.14
N LEU A 106 7.70 -12.50 4.98
CA LEU A 106 8.51 -11.99 6.08
C LEU A 106 7.65 -11.22 7.10
N SER A 107 6.65 -10.47 6.65
CA SER A 107 5.66 -9.82 7.53
C SER A 107 4.94 -10.82 8.45
N GLY A 108 4.60 -12.00 7.92
CA GLY A 108 4.03 -13.12 8.68
C GLY A 108 5.04 -13.94 9.50
N ALA A 109 6.34 -13.69 9.35
CA ALA A 109 7.41 -14.38 10.07
C ALA A 109 8.48 -13.38 10.61
N PRO A 110 8.14 -12.52 11.59
CA PRO A 110 9.01 -11.43 12.03
C PRO A 110 10.39 -11.87 12.52
N SER A 111 10.50 -13.09 13.06
CA SER A 111 11.78 -13.67 13.51
C SER A 111 12.78 -13.94 12.37
N ALA A 112 12.31 -14.01 11.11
CA ALA A 112 13.16 -14.21 9.94
C ALA A 112 13.71 -12.89 9.35
N ILE A 113 13.14 -11.74 9.74
CA ILE A 113 13.52 -10.42 9.21
C ILE A 113 15.00 -10.08 9.46
N PRO A 114 15.56 -10.26 10.68
CA PRO A 114 16.96 -9.89 10.93
C PRO A 114 17.97 -10.61 10.04
N ALA A 115 17.71 -11.88 9.69
CA ALA A 115 18.57 -12.66 8.82
C ALA A 115 18.51 -12.23 7.35
N ALA A 116 17.44 -11.54 6.95
CA ALA A 116 17.18 -11.08 5.58
C ALA A 116 17.40 -9.56 5.41
N GLU A 117 17.73 -8.83 6.47
CA GLU A 117 17.64 -7.37 6.52
C GLU A 117 18.35 -6.66 5.38
N SER A 118 19.62 -7.01 5.10
CA SER A 118 20.39 -6.36 4.03
C SER A 118 19.78 -6.56 2.64
N ASP A 119 19.28 -7.75 2.33
CA ASP A 119 18.68 -8.04 1.03
C ASP A 119 17.26 -7.45 0.94
N LEU A 120 16.53 -7.44 2.06
CA LEU A 120 15.21 -6.84 2.17
C LEU A 120 15.25 -5.34 1.91
N VAL A 121 16.17 -4.61 2.55
CA VAL A 121 16.36 -3.17 2.34
C VAL A 121 16.58 -2.87 0.86
N ARG A 122 17.46 -3.62 0.20
CA ARG A 122 17.76 -3.44 -1.23
C ARG A 122 16.54 -3.71 -2.12
N VAL A 123 15.72 -4.69 -1.76
CA VAL A 123 14.48 -5.01 -2.49
C VAL A 123 13.46 -3.88 -2.35
N LEU A 124 13.25 -3.36 -1.13
CA LEU A 124 12.33 -2.24 -0.87
C LEU A 124 12.79 -0.97 -1.59
N GLU A 125 14.08 -0.64 -1.53
CA GLU A 125 14.66 0.49 -2.27
C GLU A 125 14.47 0.35 -3.80
N SER A 126 14.57 -0.88 -4.31
CA SER A 126 14.33 -1.15 -5.74
C SER A 126 12.85 -1.01 -6.12
N MET A 127 11.94 -1.45 -5.24
CA MET A 127 10.49 -1.24 -5.44
C MET A 127 10.14 0.24 -5.43
N HIS A 128 10.64 1.00 -4.46
CA HIS A 128 10.44 2.45 -4.41
C HIS A 128 11.00 3.12 -5.67
N SER A 129 12.26 2.86 -6.02
CA SER A 129 12.90 3.44 -7.21
C SER A 129 12.15 3.14 -8.52
N LEU A 130 11.56 1.96 -8.64
CA LEU A 130 10.73 1.60 -9.79
C LEU A 130 9.46 2.45 -9.85
N LEU A 131 8.77 2.61 -8.72
CA LEU A 131 7.50 3.31 -8.60
C LEU A 131 7.63 4.83 -8.81
N THR A 132 8.78 5.41 -8.46
CA THR A 132 9.10 6.84 -8.68
C THR A 132 9.89 7.10 -9.96
N SER A 133 10.12 6.07 -10.77
CA SER A 133 10.87 6.23 -12.03
C SER A 133 10.10 7.07 -13.05
N GLN A 134 10.84 7.88 -13.83
CA GLN A 134 10.26 8.67 -14.92
C GLN A 134 9.68 7.80 -16.04
N ASN A 135 10.28 6.64 -16.28
CA ASN A 135 9.80 5.65 -17.24
C ASN A 135 8.76 4.75 -16.57
N LYS A 136 7.52 5.25 -16.48
CA LYS A 136 6.42 4.57 -15.78
C LYS A 136 6.29 3.10 -16.24
N PRO A 137 6.45 2.13 -15.33
CA PRO A 137 6.27 0.72 -15.65
C PRO A 137 4.82 0.42 -16.07
N PRO A 138 4.55 -0.73 -16.69
CA PRO A 138 3.19 -1.22 -16.82
C PRO A 138 2.48 -1.28 -15.45
N PRO A 139 1.16 -1.00 -15.38
CA PRO A 139 0.42 -1.00 -14.11
C PRO A 139 0.55 -2.29 -13.30
N THR A 140 0.68 -3.45 -13.95
CA THR A 140 0.86 -4.75 -13.28
C THR A 140 2.14 -4.79 -12.46
N VAL A 141 3.25 -4.34 -13.05
CA VAL A 141 4.56 -4.26 -12.39
C VAL A 141 4.52 -3.27 -11.23
N GLN A 142 3.88 -2.10 -11.44
CA GLN A 142 3.74 -1.11 -10.37
C GLN A 142 2.92 -1.66 -9.19
N LYS A 143 1.83 -2.37 -9.45
CA LYS A 143 1.00 -2.98 -8.39
C LYS A 143 1.79 -3.96 -7.54
N GLU A 144 2.58 -4.83 -8.15
CA GLU A 144 3.42 -5.79 -7.39
C GLU A 144 4.48 -5.08 -6.55
N ALA A 145 5.16 -4.08 -7.11
CA ALA A 145 6.14 -3.29 -6.37
C ALA A 145 5.49 -2.54 -5.19
N TRP A 146 4.30 -1.96 -5.38
CA TRP A 146 3.56 -1.26 -4.34
C TRP A 146 3.12 -2.21 -3.21
N ILE A 147 2.55 -3.36 -3.56
CA ILE A 147 2.14 -4.38 -2.58
C ILE A 147 3.33 -4.86 -1.76
N GLY A 148 4.48 -5.06 -2.40
CA GLY A 148 5.73 -5.40 -1.71
C GLY A 148 6.18 -4.28 -0.75
N LEU A 149 6.28 -3.04 -1.23
CA LEU A 149 6.71 -1.88 -0.45
C LEU A 149 5.88 -1.70 0.83
N VAL A 150 4.56 -1.79 0.71
CA VAL A 150 3.63 -1.57 1.83
C VAL A 150 3.49 -2.79 2.74
N GLY A 151 3.88 -3.98 2.28
CA GLY A 151 3.62 -5.25 2.95
C GLY A 151 4.28 -5.45 4.32
N LEU A 152 5.20 -4.57 4.70
CA LEU A 152 5.89 -4.59 6.00
C LEU A 152 5.50 -3.45 6.95
N ALA A 153 4.51 -2.62 6.61
CA ALA A 153 4.04 -1.60 7.55
C ALA A 153 3.66 -2.24 8.90
N GLY A 154 4.17 -1.68 10.01
CA GLY A 154 4.00 -2.22 11.36
C GLY A 154 4.96 -3.36 11.73
N ARG A 155 5.74 -3.86 10.76
CA ARG A 155 6.67 -4.99 10.88
C ARG A 155 8.00 -4.71 10.19
N ALA A 156 8.32 -3.45 9.96
CA ALA A 156 9.46 -3.03 9.19
C ALA A 156 10.79 -3.44 9.85
N PRO A 157 11.85 -3.73 9.06
CA PRO A 157 13.19 -3.95 9.59
C PRO A 157 13.74 -2.68 10.26
N SER A 158 14.79 -2.82 11.07
CA SER A 158 15.32 -1.69 11.84
C SER A 158 15.92 -0.60 10.97
N VAL A 159 16.58 -0.99 9.87
CA VAL A 159 17.26 -0.07 8.93
C VAL A 159 16.31 0.60 7.94
N TYR A 160 15.20 -0.08 7.59
CA TYR A 160 14.14 0.45 6.73
C TYR A 160 12.85 0.41 7.54
N ASN A 161 12.77 1.31 8.52
CA ASN A 161 11.72 1.33 9.53
C ASN A 161 10.38 1.84 8.97
N ASP A 162 9.33 1.81 9.80
CA ASP A 162 7.98 2.25 9.41
C ASP A 162 7.96 3.70 8.89
N VAL A 163 8.73 4.60 9.51
CA VAL A 163 8.86 6.01 9.06
C VAL A 163 9.31 6.07 7.60
N ARG A 164 10.38 5.33 7.26
CA ARG A 164 10.88 5.27 5.89
C ARG A 164 9.88 4.64 4.91
N ILE A 165 9.15 3.60 5.32
CA ILE A 165 8.06 3.03 4.49
C ILE A 165 7.01 4.10 4.20
N LEU A 166 6.57 4.85 5.21
CA LEU A 166 5.53 5.88 5.07
C LEU A 166 6.00 7.06 4.19
N ASP A 167 7.27 7.46 4.32
CA ASP A 167 7.86 8.51 3.48
C ASP A 167 7.96 8.05 2.02
N ASP A 168 8.46 6.84 1.77
CA ASP A 168 8.55 6.26 0.41
C ASP A 168 7.14 6.06 -0.19
N MET A 169 6.14 5.66 0.62
CA MET A 169 4.74 5.61 0.17
C MET A 169 4.22 6.99 -0.23
N SER A 170 4.56 8.02 0.55
CA SER A 170 4.14 9.38 0.28
C SER A 170 4.75 9.89 -1.03
N ASP A 171 6.04 9.66 -1.22
CA ASP A 171 6.77 9.98 -2.45
C ASP A 171 6.13 9.29 -3.66
N VAL A 172 5.82 7.99 -3.56
CA VAL A 172 5.14 7.27 -4.64
C VAL A 172 3.81 7.92 -5.01
N ILE A 173 2.97 8.25 -4.03
CA ILE A 173 1.65 8.87 -4.26
C ILE A 173 1.78 10.24 -4.93
N GLU A 174 2.78 11.05 -4.56
CA GLU A 174 3.05 12.35 -5.20
C GLU A 174 3.40 12.21 -6.70
N HIS A 175 4.04 11.11 -7.09
CA HIS A 175 4.39 10.81 -8.49
C HIS A 175 3.22 10.24 -9.33
N GLN A 176 2.07 9.99 -8.70
CA GLN A 176 0.88 9.48 -9.37
C GLN A 176 -0.02 10.59 -9.91
N ASN A 177 -0.68 10.29 -11.02
CA ASN A 177 -1.72 11.14 -11.59
C ASN A 177 -3.08 10.76 -11.00
N ALA A 178 -4.05 11.67 -11.07
CA ALA A 178 -5.40 11.43 -10.54
C ALA A 178 -6.08 10.19 -11.15
N ASP A 179 -5.92 9.97 -12.46
CA ASP A 179 -6.46 8.83 -13.20
C ASP A 179 -5.49 7.64 -13.25
N THR A 180 -4.81 7.34 -12.13
CA THR A 180 -3.85 6.23 -12.09
C THR A 180 -4.57 4.86 -12.04
N ASP A 181 -4.08 3.90 -12.84
CA ASP A 181 -4.51 2.49 -12.77
C ASP A 181 -4.18 1.81 -11.43
N MET A 182 -3.42 2.51 -10.58
CA MET A 182 -3.08 2.09 -9.22
C MET A 182 -4.05 2.60 -8.15
N ALA A 183 -5.08 3.38 -8.47
CA ALA A 183 -5.91 4.05 -7.46
C ALA A 183 -6.42 3.13 -6.35
N GLU A 184 -6.99 1.97 -6.71
CA GLU A 184 -7.48 0.97 -5.74
C GLU A 184 -6.34 0.34 -4.90
N SER A 185 -5.18 0.11 -5.53
CA SER A 185 -4.02 -0.44 -4.83
C SER A 185 -3.44 0.57 -3.84
N ILE A 186 -3.41 1.86 -4.20
CA ILE A 186 -2.99 2.95 -3.32
C ILE A 186 -3.95 3.07 -2.13
N GLU A 187 -5.26 3.07 -2.38
CA GLU A 187 -6.28 3.06 -1.32
C GLU A 187 -6.03 1.91 -0.32
N ALA A 188 -5.89 0.68 -0.82
CA ALA A 188 -5.64 -0.49 0.02
C ALA A 188 -4.31 -0.38 0.79
N GLY A 189 -3.26 0.17 0.16
CA GLY A 189 -1.96 0.36 0.78
C GLY A 189 -1.99 1.40 1.89
N VAL A 190 -2.61 2.56 1.66
CA VAL A 190 -2.78 3.61 2.69
C VAL A 190 -3.63 3.09 3.84
N ALA A 191 -4.73 2.37 3.56
CA ALA A 191 -5.54 1.72 4.59
C ALA A 191 -4.72 0.74 5.42
N HIS A 192 -3.93 -0.13 4.78
CA HIS A 192 -3.08 -1.09 5.47
C HIS A 192 -2.04 -0.40 6.36
N ALA A 193 -1.32 0.58 5.81
CA ALA A 193 -0.27 1.31 6.53
C ALA A 193 -0.82 2.04 7.75
N LEU A 194 -1.91 2.80 7.60
CA LEU A 194 -2.54 3.49 8.73
C LEU A 194 -3.09 2.52 9.77
N ALA A 195 -3.50 1.32 9.38
CA ALA A 195 -4.03 0.33 10.30
C ALA A 195 -2.95 -0.44 11.07
N GLU A 196 -1.76 -0.67 10.47
CA GLU A 196 -0.70 -1.50 11.04
C GLU A 196 0.48 -0.73 11.62
N THR A 197 0.76 0.48 11.12
CA THR A 197 2.01 1.18 11.45
C THR A 197 2.16 1.45 12.95
N THR A 198 3.40 1.35 13.41
CA THR A 198 3.87 1.71 14.74
C THR A 198 4.25 3.18 14.88
N ALA A 199 4.34 3.91 13.75
CA ALA A 199 4.73 5.32 13.69
C ALA A 199 3.61 6.33 14.02
N LEU A 200 2.43 5.87 14.48
CA LEU A 200 1.37 6.78 14.98
C LEU A 200 1.68 7.39 16.35
N ASN A 201 2.83 7.10 16.95
CA ASN A 201 3.22 7.72 18.21
C ASN A 201 3.58 9.20 18.02
N ALA A 202 3.55 9.97 19.11
CA ALA A 202 3.73 11.43 19.07
C ALA A 202 5.06 11.92 18.48
N PHE A 203 6.08 11.07 18.36
CA PHE A 203 7.39 11.44 17.83
C PHE A 203 7.48 11.24 16.31
N GLU A 204 6.70 10.32 15.76
CA GLU A 204 6.81 9.85 14.37
C GLU A 204 5.56 10.11 13.54
N ILE A 205 4.52 10.70 14.15
CA ILE A 205 3.23 11.00 13.53
C ILE A 205 3.34 11.84 12.25
N GLY A 206 4.41 12.62 12.10
CA GLY A 206 4.65 13.50 10.94
C GLY A 206 4.67 12.75 9.59
N SER A 207 5.22 11.54 9.52
CA SER A 207 5.20 10.74 8.28
C SER A 207 3.81 10.17 7.99
N CYS A 208 3.01 9.88 9.02
CA CYS A 208 1.60 9.51 8.85
C CYS A 208 0.76 10.71 8.38
N GLU A 209 1.00 11.89 8.93
CA GLU A 209 0.40 13.16 8.49
C GLU A 209 0.70 13.39 7.01
N ARG A 210 1.99 13.34 6.62
CA ARG A 210 2.40 13.49 5.23
C ARG A 210 1.69 12.49 4.31
N LEU A 211 1.65 11.20 4.68
CA LEU A 211 1.00 10.17 3.87
C LEU A 211 -0.49 10.48 3.64
N VAL A 212 -1.20 10.88 4.70
CA VAL A 212 -2.62 11.25 4.58
C VAL A 212 -2.79 12.49 3.73
N GLU A 213 -1.94 13.51 3.91
CA GLU A 213 -1.97 14.75 3.14
C GLU A 213 -1.81 14.48 1.64
N VAL A 214 -0.79 13.74 1.23
CA VAL A 214 -0.56 13.46 -0.20
C VAL A 214 -1.68 12.60 -0.79
N TYR A 215 -2.26 11.70 0.01
CA TYR A 215 -3.40 10.89 -0.41
C TYR A 215 -4.67 11.74 -0.59
N ILE A 216 -4.95 12.68 0.33
CA ILE A 216 -6.02 13.67 0.18
C ILE A 216 -5.83 14.50 -1.09
N GLN A 217 -4.59 14.96 -1.34
CA GLN A 217 -4.27 15.70 -2.56
C GLN A 217 -4.46 14.86 -3.82
N LEU A 218 -4.12 13.57 -3.81
CA LEU A 218 -4.41 12.66 -4.93
C LEU A 218 -5.92 12.51 -5.16
N VAL A 219 -6.69 12.17 -4.13
CA VAL A 219 -8.14 11.92 -4.26
C VAL A 219 -8.90 13.19 -4.66
N SER A 220 -8.51 14.35 -4.15
CA SER A 220 -9.16 15.62 -4.48
C SER A 220 -9.08 15.98 -5.97
N ARG A 221 -8.07 15.44 -6.67
CA ARG A 221 -7.84 15.62 -8.12
C ARG A 221 -8.62 14.61 -8.99
N ILE A 222 -9.21 13.56 -8.42
CA ILE A 222 -9.95 12.54 -9.18
C ILE A 222 -11.20 13.16 -9.82
N PRO A 223 -11.48 12.89 -11.12
CA PRO A 223 -12.74 13.27 -11.76
C PRO A 223 -13.95 12.76 -10.97
N ASP A 224 -15.04 13.53 -10.96
CA ASP A 224 -16.26 13.26 -10.17
C ASP A 224 -16.11 13.30 -8.65
N HIS A 225 -14.91 13.63 -8.12
CA HIS A 225 -14.68 13.86 -6.69
C HIS A 225 -15.15 12.69 -5.79
N ARG A 226 -14.71 11.47 -6.12
CA ARG A 226 -15.10 10.26 -5.38
C ARG A 226 -14.45 10.25 -4.00
N LEU A 227 -15.25 10.52 -2.96
CA LEU A 227 -14.79 10.58 -1.56
C LEU A 227 -14.79 9.23 -0.84
N ARG A 228 -15.50 8.22 -1.39
CA ARG A 228 -15.63 6.90 -0.78
C ARG A 228 -14.29 6.22 -0.46
N PRO A 229 -13.25 6.30 -1.31
CA PRO A 229 -11.92 5.75 -0.99
C PRO A 229 -11.34 6.28 0.33
N VAL A 230 -11.42 7.59 0.57
CA VAL A 230 -10.91 8.20 1.82
C VAL A 230 -11.72 7.71 3.02
N ILE A 231 -13.04 7.65 2.89
CA ILE A 231 -13.92 7.12 3.94
C ILE A 231 -13.53 5.68 4.28
N ASN A 232 -13.36 4.82 3.27
CA ASN A 232 -13.01 3.40 3.45
C ASN A 232 -11.65 3.22 4.16
N VAL A 233 -10.64 4.03 3.81
CA VAL A 233 -9.31 3.98 4.43
C VAL A 233 -9.40 4.21 5.94
N PHE A 234 -10.13 5.25 6.35
CA PHE A 234 -10.28 5.58 7.78
C PHE A 234 -11.24 4.65 8.49
N GLU A 235 -12.31 4.18 7.83
CA GLU A 235 -13.17 3.11 8.33
C GLU A 235 -12.34 1.87 8.66
N HIS A 236 -11.51 1.40 7.72
CA HIS A 236 -10.65 0.22 7.93
C HIS A 236 -9.65 0.42 9.08
N SER A 237 -8.99 1.58 9.12
CA SER A 237 -7.96 1.88 10.11
C SER A 237 -8.53 1.91 11.54
N VAL A 238 -9.70 2.53 11.72
CA VAL A 238 -10.41 2.54 13.01
C VAL A 238 -10.87 1.13 13.39
N ASP A 239 -11.47 0.39 12.46
CA ASP A 239 -11.99 -0.96 12.73
C ASP A 239 -10.90 -1.92 13.21
N LYS A 240 -9.73 -1.87 12.56
CA LYS A 240 -8.62 -2.74 12.92
C LYS A 240 -8.02 -2.36 14.27
N ARG A 241 -7.68 -1.09 14.45
CA ARG A 241 -7.03 -0.60 15.68
C ARG A 241 -7.93 -0.72 16.90
N SER A 242 -9.25 -0.61 16.74
CA SER A 242 -10.18 -0.79 17.86
C SER A 242 -10.24 -2.23 18.38
N LYS A 243 -9.85 -3.21 17.57
CA LYS A 243 -9.84 -4.64 17.88
C LYS A 243 -8.49 -5.14 18.39
N GLU A 244 -7.49 -4.26 18.51
CA GLU A 244 -6.18 -4.62 19.03
C GLU A 244 -6.24 -5.15 20.47
N THR A 245 -5.28 -6.00 20.80
CA THR A 245 -5.17 -6.60 22.13
C THR A 245 -3.79 -6.32 22.74
N PRO A 246 -3.70 -5.98 24.04
CA PRO A 246 -4.79 -5.78 25.00
C PRO A 246 -5.62 -4.51 24.74
N VAL A 247 -6.79 -4.38 25.39
CA VAL A 247 -7.70 -3.21 25.26
C VAL A 247 -6.98 -1.87 25.50
N THR A 248 -6.00 -1.83 26.40
CA THR A 248 -5.20 -0.62 26.66
C THR A 248 -4.41 -0.18 25.43
N LYS A 249 -3.90 -1.13 24.64
CA LYS A 249 -3.24 -0.86 23.35
C LYS A 249 -4.25 -0.32 22.34
N ALA A 250 -5.39 -0.98 22.16
CA ALA A 250 -6.44 -0.49 21.25
C ALA A 250 -6.87 0.95 21.55
N VAL A 251 -7.06 1.29 22.83
CA VAL A 251 -7.43 2.65 23.24
C VAL A 251 -6.30 3.66 22.97
N ALA A 252 -5.04 3.27 23.16
CA ALA A 252 -3.89 4.14 22.85
C ALA A 252 -3.75 4.37 21.33
N ASP A 253 -3.81 3.30 20.55
CA ASP A 253 -3.69 3.34 19.09
C ASP A 253 -4.83 4.14 18.44
N LEU A 254 -6.06 3.98 18.92
CA LEU A 254 -7.20 4.81 18.51
C LEU A 254 -6.99 6.28 18.89
N GLY A 255 -6.48 6.56 20.09
CA GLY A 255 -6.19 7.92 20.54
C GLY A 255 -5.18 8.62 19.63
N ASN A 256 -4.13 7.90 19.23
CA ASN A 256 -3.13 8.39 18.29
C ASN A 256 -3.69 8.61 16.89
N LEU A 257 -4.52 7.68 16.38
CA LEU A 257 -5.20 7.85 15.09
C LEU A 257 -6.13 9.08 15.10
N ILE A 258 -6.82 9.34 16.22
CA ILE A 258 -7.67 10.52 16.36
C ILE A 258 -6.84 11.81 16.45
N ALA A 259 -5.68 11.77 17.10
CA ALA A 259 -4.75 12.90 17.10
C ALA A 259 -4.30 13.23 15.67
N LEU A 260 -3.90 12.22 14.89
CA LEU A 260 -3.59 12.37 13.47
C LEU A 260 -4.77 12.98 12.70
N THR A 261 -5.98 12.43 12.88
CA THR A 261 -7.18 12.96 12.23
C THR A 261 -7.38 14.43 12.54
N LYS A 262 -7.23 14.84 13.81
CA LYS A 262 -7.36 16.24 14.22
C LYS A 262 -6.37 17.13 13.47
N THR A 263 -5.08 16.78 13.43
CA THR A 263 -4.06 17.58 12.72
C THR A 263 -4.38 17.70 11.23
N VAL A 264 -4.80 16.60 10.60
CA VAL A 264 -5.14 16.56 9.17
C VAL A 264 -6.35 17.41 8.85
N VAL A 265 -7.35 17.51 9.72
CA VAL A 265 -8.58 18.26 9.42
C VAL A 265 -8.59 19.70 9.94
N GLU A 266 -7.45 20.18 10.44
CA GLU A 266 -7.34 21.57 10.87
C GLU A 266 -7.76 22.54 9.74
N PRO A 267 -8.52 23.60 10.05
CA PRO A 267 -8.95 24.58 9.05
C PRO A 267 -7.75 25.21 8.32
N ARG A 268 -7.75 25.12 7.00
CA ARG A 268 -6.72 25.69 6.12
C ARG A 268 -7.38 26.39 4.93
N GLU A 269 -6.70 27.40 4.39
CA GLU A 269 -7.11 28.05 3.14
C GLU A 269 -6.76 27.13 1.96
N GLU A 270 -7.74 26.41 1.46
CA GLU A 270 -7.58 25.40 0.41
C GLU A 270 -8.80 25.37 -0.52
N PRO A 271 -8.67 24.78 -1.73
CA PRO A 271 -9.81 24.56 -2.60
C PRO A 271 -10.90 23.71 -1.93
N LEU A 272 -12.17 24.02 -2.21
CA LEU A 272 -13.34 23.36 -1.63
C LEU A 272 -13.29 21.82 -1.72
N LYS A 273 -12.81 21.28 -2.85
CA LYS A 273 -12.61 19.83 -3.04
C LYS A 273 -11.64 19.24 -2.01
N VAL A 274 -10.54 19.92 -1.69
CA VAL A 274 -9.59 19.45 -0.68
C VAL A 274 -10.26 19.48 0.70
N LYS A 275 -10.98 20.55 1.03
CA LYS A 275 -11.77 20.66 2.27
C LYS A 275 -12.79 19.53 2.41
N MET A 276 -13.56 19.25 1.36
CA MET A 276 -14.50 18.11 1.33
C MET A 276 -13.77 16.77 1.54
N THR A 277 -12.60 16.59 0.93
CA THR A 277 -11.80 15.37 1.09
C THR A 277 -11.29 15.22 2.53
N ARG A 278 -10.91 16.31 3.20
CA ARG A 278 -10.59 16.32 4.65
C ARG A 278 -11.82 15.97 5.49
N VAL A 279 -13.01 16.48 5.17
CA VAL A 279 -14.25 16.10 5.87
C VAL A 279 -14.54 14.60 5.72
N ALA A 280 -14.26 14.01 4.55
CA ALA A 280 -14.42 12.57 4.31
C ALA A 280 -13.58 11.69 5.27
N VAL A 281 -12.43 12.18 5.72
CA VAL A 281 -11.63 11.54 6.79
C VAL A 281 -12.44 11.42 8.07
N LEU A 282 -13.03 12.52 8.53
CA LEU A 282 -13.87 12.55 9.74
C LEU A 282 -15.07 11.62 9.60
N VAL A 283 -15.71 11.60 8.44
CA VAL A 283 -16.86 10.71 8.16
C VAL A 283 -16.47 9.25 8.37
N GLY A 284 -15.33 8.81 7.82
CA GLY A 284 -14.85 7.44 8.00
C GLY A 284 -14.57 7.09 9.47
N VAL A 285 -13.95 8.01 10.20
CA VAL A 285 -13.65 7.83 11.63
C VAL A 285 -14.94 7.78 12.47
N VAL A 286 -15.83 8.76 12.31
CA VAL A 286 -17.10 8.84 13.06
C VAL A 286 -17.93 7.58 12.81
N ARG A 287 -18.14 7.23 11.54
CA ARG A 287 -18.98 6.09 11.19
C ARG A 287 -18.46 4.80 11.80
N MET A 288 -17.15 4.56 11.72
CA MET A 288 -16.61 3.32 12.29
C MET A 288 -16.60 3.32 13.82
N LEU A 289 -16.45 4.49 14.47
CA LEU A 289 -16.61 4.59 15.93
C LEU A 289 -18.06 4.34 16.38
N GLN A 290 -19.06 4.83 15.64
CA GLN A 290 -20.48 4.60 15.93
C GLN A 290 -20.87 3.12 15.87
N PHE A 291 -20.31 2.38 14.90
CA PHE A 291 -20.55 0.94 14.74
C PHE A 291 -19.41 0.09 15.31
N ASN A 292 -18.60 0.65 16.21
CA ASN A 292 -17.39 0.01 16.70
C ASN A 292 -17.68 -1.36 17.32
N GLN A 293 -17.08 -2.40 16.71
CA GLN A 293 -17.15 -3.78 17.20
C GLN A 293 -15.97 -4.14 18.12
N GLY A 294 -14.99 -3.26 18.25
CA GLY A 294 -13.82 -3.44 19.11
C GLY A 294 -14.06 -2.96 20.55
N ALA A 295 -13.05 -2.32 21.15
CA ALA A 295 -13.08 -1.88 22.53
C ALA A 295 -14.20 -0.85 22.82
N LYS A 296 -15.15 -1.21 23.70
CA LYS A 296 -16.25 -0.34 24.15
C LYS A 296 -15.95 0.22 25.53
N THR A 297 -15.10 1.24 25.59
CA THR A 297 -14.71 1.92 26.84
C THR A 297 -15.26 3.35 26.88
N SER A 298 -15.33 3.95 28.08
CA SER A 298 -15.71 5.37 28.23
C SER A 298 -14.79 6.29 27.41
N LYS A 299 -13.48 6.00 27.39
CA LYS A 299 -12.51 6.77 26.62
C LYS A 299 -12.75 6.70 25.10
N VAL A 300 -13.20 5.55 24.59
CA VAL A 300 -13.58 5.41 23.16
C VAL A 300 -14.89 6.16 22.87
N ALA A 301 -15.83 6.21 23.81
CA ALA A 301 -17.02 7.06 23.68
C ALA A 301 -16.66 8.56 23.68
N ASP A 302 -15.72 8.98 24.53
CA ASP A 302 -15.21 10.37 24.56
C ASP A 302 -14.53 10.75 23.25
N PHE A 303 -13.77 9.82 22.67
CA PHE A 303 -13.17 9.94 21.35
C PHE A 303 -14.22 10.11 20.26
N GLN A 304 -15.26 9.26 20.22
CA GLN A 304 -16.36 9.40 19.28
C GLN A 304 -17.00 10.79 19.37
N LYS A 305 -17.36 11.25 20.58
CA LYS A 305 -17.97 12.56 20.79
C LYS A 305 -17.08 13.71 20.29
N GLN A 306 -15.77 13.64 20.52
CA GLN A 306 -14.83 14.65 20.04
C GLN A 306 -14.79 14.72 18.52
N VAL A 307 -14.74 13.58 17.84
CA VAL A 307 -14.69 13.53 16.37
C VAL A 307 -16.04 13.94 15.77
N GLU A 308 -17.17 13.58 16.39
CA GLU A 308 -18.50 14.04 15.97
C GLU A 308 -18.64 15.57 15.99
N ILE A 309 -18.16 16.23 17.06
CA ILE A 309 -18.16 17.71 17.14
C ILE A 309 -17.27 18.32 16.05
N LEU A 310 -16.08 17.74 15.82
CA LEU A 310 -15.17 18.21 14.76
C LEU A 310 -15.80 18.03 13.37
N PHE A 311 -16.47 16.90 13.13
CA PHE A 311 -17.20 16.63 11.90
C PHE A 311 -18.28 17.68 11.66
N VAL A 312 -19.14 17.94 12.65
CA VAL A 312 -20.22 18.93 12.52
C VAL A 312 -19.66 20.30 12.17
N ASN A 313 -18.61 20.76 12.87
CA ASN A 313 -17.98 22.05 12.59
C ASN A 313 -17.35 22.11 11.19
N ALA A 314 -16.62 21.08 10.79
CA ALA A 314 -15.98 21.03 9.48
C ALA A 314 -17.01 20.93 8.34
N PHE A 315 -18.09 20.17 8.56
CA PHE A 315 -19.18 20.04 7.61
C PHE A 315 -19.97 21.35 7.46
N ASP A 316 -20.27 22.06 8.55
CA ASP A 316 -20.93 23.37 8.53
C ASP A 316 -20.13 24.41 7.74
N ASN A 317 -18.80 24.40 7.88
CA ASN A 317 -17.91 25.26 7.09
C ASN A 317 -18.01 24.94 5.59
N VAL A 318 -17.96 23.66 5.20
CA VAL A 318 -18.10 23.24 3.79
C VAL A 318 -19.47 23.62 3.23
N VAL A 319 -20.55 23.40 3.99
CA VAL A 319 -21.91 23.78 3.58
C VAL A 319 -22.01 25.28 3.38
N THR A 320 -21.50 26.08 4.33
CA THR A 320 -21.52 27.54 4.24
C THR A 320 -20.78 28.04 3.00
N GLU A 321 -19.62 27.46 2.67
CA GLU A 321 -18.88 27.80 1.47
C GLU A 321 -19.64 27.42 0.18
N THR A 322 -20.29 26.26 0.14
CA THR A 322 -21.10 25.82 -1.02
C THR A 322 -22.36 26.65 -1.26
N VAL A 323 -22.91 27.27 -0.21
CA VAL A 323 -24.16 28.07 -0.24
C VAL A 323 -23.88 29.58 -0.36
N SER A 324 -22.61 30.00 -0.25
CA SER A 324 -22.23 31.42 -0.35
C SER A 324 -22.63 32.03 -1.71
N LYS A 325 -23.16 33.26 -1.65
CA LYS A 325 -24.06 33.89 -2.64
C LYS A 325 -23.52 34.13 -4.06
N GLU A 326 -22.24 33.87 -4.31
CA GLU A 326 -21.62 34.15 -5.61
C GLU A 326 -21.68 32.95 -6.57
N GLU A 327 -22.01 31.75 -6.08
CA GLU A 327 -22.03 30.53 -6.90
C GLU A 327 -23.19 29.58 -6.55
N VAL A 328 -24.45 29.94 -6.85
CA VAL A 328 -25.61 29.00 -6.74
C VAL A 328 -25.35 27.68 -7.51
N TYR A 329 -24.57 27.74 -8.59
CA TYR A 329 -24.12 26.57 -9.36
C TYR A 329 -23.09 25.68 -8.64
N SER A 330 -22.55 26.09 -7.50
CA SER A 330 -21.59 25.32 -6.70
C SER A 330 -22.31 24.29 -5.82
N PHE A 331 -23.44 24.64 -5.21
CA PHE A 331 -24.24 23.71 -4.42
C PHE A 331 -24.79 22.55 -5.27
N ASP A 332 -25.40 22.84 -6.43
CA ASP A 332 -25.95 21.81 -7.33
C ASP A 332 -24.88 20.82 -7.82
N LYS A 333 -23.62 21.24 -7.95
CA LYS A 333 -22.50 20.37 -8.33
C LYS A 333 -21.99 19.47 -7.20
N HIS A 334 -22.32 19.80 -5.95
CA HIS A 334 -21.81 19.14 -4.76
C HIS A 334 -22.90 18.54 -3.88
N GLN A 335 -24.16 18.59 -4.30
CA GLN A 335 -25.31 18.08 -3.55
C GLN A 335 -25.14 16.61 -3.13
N ASP A 336 -24.62 15.75 -4.00
CA ASP A 336 -24.39 14.33 -3.68
C ASP A 336 -23.36 14.13 -2.58
N VAL A 337 -22.31 14.97 -2.54
CA VAL A 337 -21.28 14.95 -1.48
C VAL A 337 -21.87 15.41 -0.15
N ILE A 338 -22.67 16.49 -0.17
CA ILE A 338 -23.34 17.00 1.02
C ILE A 338 -24.34 15.97 1.55
N ALA A 339 -25.13 15.35 0.67
CA ALA A 339 -26.07 14.29 1.02
C ALA A 339 -25.34 13.05 1.58
N LEU A 340 -24.19 12.68 0.99
CA LEU A 340 -23.34 11.63 1.53
C LEU A 340 -22.90 11.97 2.97
N PHE A 341 -22.35 13.15 3.23
CA PHE A 341 -21.92 13.54 4.57
C PHE A 341 -23.08 13.53 5.58
N ALA A 342 -24.22 14.12 5.21
CA ALA A 342 -25.41 14.14 6.05
C ALA A 342 -25.96 12.73 6.33
N GLY A 343 -25.88 11.81 5.37
CA GLY A 343 -26.41 10.45 5.50
C GLY A 343 -25.49 9.47 6.23
N GLN A 344 -24.18 9.74 6.33
CA GLN A 344 -23.21 8.81 6.93
C GLN A 344 -22.98 9.02 8.43
N CYS A 345 -23.40 10.16 8.97
CA CYS A 345 -23.31 10.46 10.40
C CYS A 345 -24.72 10.63 10.96
N LEU A 346 -25.28 9.58 11.55
CA LEU A 346 -26.49 9.72 12.35
C LEU A 346 -26.06 10.33 13.68
N PRO A 347 -26.49 11.54 14.05
CA PRO A 347 -26.20 12.03 15.38
C PRO A 347 -26.94 11.12 16.36
N THR A 348 -26.19 10.45 17.24
CA THR A 348 -26.75 9.90 18.47
C THR A 348 -27.13 11.09 19.36
N LEU A 349 -28.27 11.70 19.06
CA LEU A 349 -28.94 12.64 19.95
C LEU A 349 -29.53 11.82 21.10
N SER A 350 -28.68 11.46 22.07
CA SER A 350 -29.08 10.87 23.35
C SER A 350 -29.01 11.90 24.46
#